data_AF-A0A2V7RFZ5-F1
#
_entry.id   AF-A0A2V7RFZ5-F1
#
_cell.length_a   1.000
_cell.length_b   1.000
_cell.length_c   1.000
_cell.angle_alpha   90.00
_cell.angle_beta   90.00
_cell.angle_gamma   90.00
#
_symmetry.space_group_name_H-M   'P 1'
#
loop_
_entity.id
_entity.type
_entity.pdbx_description
1 polymer ?
#
loop_
_entity_poly.entity_id
_entity_poly.type
_entity_poly.pdbx_seq_one_letter_code
_entity_poly.pdbx_strand_id
1 'polypeptide(L)'
;MFFRRVGTLNARRVPAAALIVQSVWTALLCLTGSYGQLLNYVIFAALVFYALTTIGLFILRAKRPDMERPYRAFGYPVLPALYICLTTLVMLLILLSPSTRQDAFLGLALVLLGIPVYFLWRRVEPSPPAAASRV
;
A
#
# COMPACT_ATOMS: atom_id res chain seq x y z
N MET A 1 11.20 -4.99 9.83
CA MET A 1 9.97 -5.78 10.10
C MET A 1 9.22 -5.06 11.22
N PHE A 2 8.07 -4.45 10.92
CA PHE A 2 7.35 -3.50 11.79
C PHE A 2 6.94 -4.05 13.17
N PHE A 3 6.78 -5.36 13.34
CA PHE A 3 6.61 -5.97 14.66
C PHE A 3 7.45 -7.23 14.76
N ARG A 4 8.42 -7.23 15.69
CA ARG A 4 9.37 -8.33 15.89
C ARG A 4 8.68 -9.68 16.21
N ARG A 5 7.45 -9.64 16.76
CA ARG A 5 6.59 -10.82 17.06
C ARG A 5 5.70 -11.28 15.90
N VAL A 6 5.46 -10.46 14.89
CA VAL A 6 4.59 -10.84 13.75
C VAL A 6 5.38 -11.59 12.68
N GLY A 7 6.71 -11.42 12.67
CA GLY A 7 7.64 -12.20 11.84
C GLY A 7 8.09 -13.53 12.47
N THR A 8 7.64 -13.89 13.68
CA THR A 8 8.02 -15.18 14.28
C THR A 8 7.21 -16.30 13.64
N LEU A 9 7.91 -17.13 12.88
CA LEU A 9 7.37 -18.34 12.28
C LEU A 9 7.19 -19.40 13.36
N ASN A 10 6.03 -20.06 13.38
CA ASN A 10 5.84 -21.24 14.23
C ASN A 10 6.65 -22.44 13.69
N ALA A 11 6.61 -23.57 14.39
CA ALA A 11 7.31 -24.80 14.01
C ALA A 11 6.95 -25.33 12.59
N ARG A 12 5.81 -24.91 12.02
CA ARG A 12 5.36 -25.25 10.65
C ARG A 12 5.63 -24.16 9.62
N ARG A 13 6.47 -23.16 9.95
CA ARG A 13 6.79 -21.99 9.10
C ARG A 13 5.57 -21.13 8.73
N VAL A 14 4.57 -21.06 9.62
CA VAL A 14 3.40 -20.18 9.45
C VAL A 14 3.47 -19.04 10.46
N PRO A 15 3.22 -17.78 10.07
CA PRO A 15 3.16 -16.64 10.98
C PRO A 15 1.80 -16.64 11.72
N ALA A 16 1.62 -17.57 12.65
CA ALA A 16 0.35 -17.79 13.35
C ALA A 16 -0.16 -16.52 14.07
N ALA A 17 0.74 -15.76 14.70
CA ALA A 17 0.40 -14.50 15.35
C ALA A 17 -0.15 -13.46 14.37
N ALA A 18 0.41 -13.38 13.16
CA ALA A 18 -0.08 -12.47 12.12
C ALA A 18 -1.50 -12.84 11.66
N LEU A 19 -1.74 -14.14 11.45
CA LEU A 19 -3.04 -14.65 11.03
C LEU A 19 -4.13 -14.40 12.07
N ILE A 20 -3.83 -14.59 13.36
CA ILE A 20 -4.79 -14.34 14.44
C ILE A 20 -5.11 -12.85 14.55
N VAL A 21 -4.11 -11.97 14.49
CA VAL A 21 -4.34 -10.52 14.54
C VAL A 21 -5.20 -10.08 13.34
N GLN A 22 -4.88 -10.57 12.14
CA GLN A 22 -5.65 -10.28 10.94
C GLN A 22 -7.08 -10.80 11.05
N SER A 23 -7.30 -12.03 11.54
CA SER A 23 -8.64 -12.62 11.62
C SER A 23 -9.53 -11.90 12.64
N VAL A 24 -8.98 -11.53 13.80
CA VAL A 24 -9.69 -10.75 14.82
C VAL A 24 -10.07 -9.38 14.25
N TRP A 25 -9.14 -8.70 13.57
CA TRP A 25 -9.42 -7.40 12.96
C TRP A 25 -10.49 -7.48 11.86
N THR A 26 -10.40 -8.48 10.98
CA THR A 26 -11.42 -8.72 9.96
C THR A 26 -12.78 -9.03 10.57
N ALA A 27 -12.85 -9.86 11.61
CA ALA A 27 -14.11 -10.18 12.29
C ALA A 27 -14.76 -8.92 12.90
N LEU A 28 -13.98 -8.06 13.56
CA LEU A 28 -14.45 -6.78 14.08
C LEU A 28 -15.01 -5.89 12.97
N LEU A 29 -14.29 -5.77 11.84
CA LEU A 29 -14.75 -4.99 10.69
C LEU A 29 -16.03 -5.56 10.08
N CYS A 30 -16.17 -6.89 9.96
CA CYS A 30 -17.39 -7.52 9.46
C CYS A 30 -18.62 -7.23 10.35
N LEU A 31 -18.44 -7.12 11.67
CA LEU A 31 -19.53 -6.83 12.61
C LEU A 31 -20.01 -5.37 12.57
N THR A 32 -19.26 -4.45 11.98
CA THR A 32 -19.67 -3.04 11.86
C THR A 32 -20.80 -2.80 10.84
N GLY A 33 -21.22 -3.82 10.08
CA GLY A 33 -22.47 -3.82 9.30
C GLY A 33 -22.46 -2.97 8.02
N SER A 34 -21.37 -2.27 7.71
CA SER A 34 -21.26 -1.38 6.53
C SER A 34 -20.06 -1.72 5.66
N TYR A 35 -20.05 -2.94 5.10
CA TYR A 35 -18.99 -3.39 4.18
C TYR A 35 -18.78 -2.43 3.00
N GLY A 36 -19.86 -1.83 2.49
CA GLY A 36 -19.79 -0.88 1.38
C GLY A 36 -18.96 0.36 1.70
N GLN A 37 -19.14 0.96 2.90
CA GLN A 37 -18.35 2.13 3.32
C GLN A 37 -16.88 1.76 3.56
N LEU A 38 -16.63 0.62 4.21
CA LEU A 38 -15.27 0.11 4.40
C LEU A 38 -14.54 -0.09 3.07
N LEU A 39 -15.24 -0.67 2.10
CA LEU A 39 -14.72 -0.90 0.76
C LEU A 39 -14.41 0.43 0.06
N ASN A 40 -15.29 1.44 0.17
CA ASN A 40 -15.05 2.77 -0.39
C ASN A 40 -13.78 3.42 0.19
N TYR A 41 -13.56 3.31 1.52
CA TYR A 41 -12.35 3.82 2.17
C TYR A 41 -11.08 3.21 1.56
N VAL A 42 -11.05 1.88 1.43
CA VAL A 42 -9.87 1.13 1.01
C VAL A 42 -9.62 1.28 -0.50
N ILE A 43 -10.66 1.26 -1.33
CA ILE A 43 -10.52 1.39 -2.79
C ILE A 43 -9.89 2.73 -3.14
N PHE A 44 -10.34 3.83 -2.53
CA PHE A 44 -9.75 5.14 -2.83
C PHE A 44 -8.26 5.18 -2.52
N ALA A 45 -7.87 4.71 -1.33
CA ALA A 45 -6.46 4.61 -0.93
C ALA A 45 -5.65 3.71 -1.90
N ALA A 46 -6.20 2.56 -2.28
CA ALA A 46 -5.55 1.65 -3.23
C ALA A 46 -5.34 2.29 -4.60
N LEU A 47 -6.34 3.01 -5.13
CA LEU A 47 -6.23 3.69 -6.43
C LEU A 47 -5.12 4.76 -6.43
N VAL A 48 -4.95 5.52 -5.34
CA VAL A 48 -3.81 6.45 -5.18
C VAL A 48 -2.49 5.69 -5.34
N PHE A 49 -2.30 4.60 -4.62
CA PHE A 49 -1.06 3.83 -4.66
C PHE A 49 -0.83 3.14 -6.01
N TYR A 50 -1.88 2.68 -6.67
CA TYR A 50 -1.77 2.10 -8.01
C TYR A 50 -1.41 3.14 -9.06
N ALA A 51 -1.98 4.35 -8.99
CA ALA A 51 -1.59 5.46 -9.83
C ALA A 51 -0.10 5.83 -9.61
N LEU A 52 0.32 5.97 -8.34
CA LEU A 52 1.71 6.26 -7.99
C LEU A 52 2.68 5.18 -8.48
N THR A 53 2.31 3.90 -8.33
CA THR A 53 3.13 2.77 -8.79
C THR A 53 3.28 2.78 -10.31
N THR A 54 2.19 3.09 -11.03
CA THR A 54 2.19 3.17 -12.49
C THR A 54 2.99 4.37 -12.99
N ILE A 55 2.89 5.54 -12.33
CA ILE A 55 3.74 6.70 -12.61
C ILE A 55 5.21 6.37 -12.32
N GLY A 56 5.48 5.66 -11.22
CA GLY A 56 6.81 5.17 -10.85
C GLY A 56 7.44 4.30 -11.93
N LEU A 57 6.64 3.51 -12.66
CA LEU A 57 7.11 2.74 -13.81
C LEU A 57 7.65 3.62 -14.94
N PHE A 58 6.97 4.73 -15.24
CA PHE A 58 7.45 5.72 -16.24
C PHE A 58 8.73 6.41 -15.76
N ILE A 59 8.75 6.85 -14.49
CA ILE A 59 9.93 7.51 -13.89
C ILE A 59 11.14 6.56 -13.89
N LEU A 60 10.94 5.29 -13.50
CA LEU A 60 12.02 4.31 -13.44
C LEU A 60 12.56 4.00 -14.84
N ARG A 61 11.69 3.93 -15.85
CA ARG A 61 12.11 3.76 -17.25
C ARG A 61 12.90 4.95 -17.79
N ALA A 62 12.60 6.17 -17.32
CA ALA A 62 13.35 7.37 -17.68
C ALA A 62 14.70 7.47 -16.93
N LYS A 63 14.73 7.11 -15.63
CA LYS A 63 15.94 7.18 -14.80
C LYS A 63 16.93 6.06 -15.03
N ARG A 64 16.48 4.86 -15.43
CA ARG A 64 17.33 3.68 -15.65
C ARG A 64 17.05 3.05 -17.02
N PRO A 65 17.48 3.70 -18.10
CA PRO A 65 17.27 3.19 -19.45
C PRO A 65 18.03 1.88 -19.71
N ASP A 66 19.24 1.73 -19.16
CA ASP A 66 20.19 0.65 -19.48
C ASP A 66 20.00 -0.67 -18.73
N MET A 67 18.98 -0.78 -17.87
CA MET A 67 18.69 -2.04 -17.19
C MET A 67 18.18 -3.08 -18.19
N GLU A 68 18.69 -4.31 -18.12
CA GLU A 68 18.14 -5.43 -18.88
C GLU A 68 16.65 -5.61 -18.57
N ARG A 69 15.82 -5.71 -19.62
CA ARG A 69 14.35 -5.84 -19.52
C ARG A 69 13.93 -7.20 -20.07
N PRO A 70 13.91 -8.27 -19.25
CA PRO A 70 13.49 -9.61 -19.67
C PRO A 70 12.04 -9.64 -20.17
N TYR A 71 11.20 -8.71 -19.70
CA TYR A 71 9.81 -8.57 -20.10
C TYR A 71 9.53 -7.15 -20.62
N ARG A 72 9.17 -7.06 -21.91
CA ARG A 72 8.67 -5.82 -22.52
C ARG A 72 7.14 -5.86 -22.42
N ALA A 73 6.58 -4.96 -21.62
CA ALA A 73 5.13 -4.84 -21.50
C ALA A 73 4.52 -4.59 -22.90
N PHE A 74 3.69 -5.53 -23.37
CA PHE A 74 2.97 -5.41 -24.62
C PHE A 74 2.12 -4.13 -24.58
N GLY A 75 2.22 -3.29 -25.62
CA GLY A 75 1.50 -2.01 -25.70
C GLY A 75 1.97 -0.90 -24.76
N TYR A 76 3.18 -0.97 -24.21
CA TYR A 76 3.83 0.20 -23.60
C TYR A 76 4.19 1.23 -24.69
N PRO A 77 3.95 2.54 -24.50
CA PRO A 77 3.46 3.23 -23.28
C PRO A 77 1.95 3.43 -23.18
N VAL A 78 1.17 3.03 -24.19
CA VAL A 78 -0.25 3.35 -24.30
C VAL A 78 -1.08 2.71 -23.19
N LEU A 79 -0.84 1.44 -22.87
CA LEU A 79 -1.60 0.71 -21.84
C LEU A 79 -1.45 1.35 -20.44
N PRO A 80 -0.23 1.62 -19.94
CA PRO A 80 -0.09 2.29 -18.65
C PRO A 80 -0.58 3.74 -18.63
N ALA A 81 -0.48 4.45 -19.75
CA ALA A 81 -1.05 5.80 -19.84
C ALA A 81 -2.59 5.78 -19.75
N LEU A 82 -3.23 4.87 -20.48
CA LEU A 82 -4.67 4.64 -20.42
C LEU A 82 -5.12 4.20 -19.02
N TYR A 83 -4.34 3.34 -18.35
CA TYR A 83 -4.60 2.95 -16.97
C TYR A 83 -4.58 4.15 -16.01
N ILE A 84 -3.59 5.04 -16.13
CA ILE A 84 -3.53 6.26 -15.32
C ILE A 84 -4.75 7.14 -15.58
N CYS A 85 -5.13 7.35 -16.86
CA CYS A 85 -6.32 8.13 -17.20
C CYS A 85 -7.60 7.54 -16.59
N LEU A 86 -7.82 6.23 -16.74
CA LEU A 86 -9.00 5.56 -16.18
C LEU A 86 -9.02 5.60 -14.65
N THR A 87 -7.88 5.32 -14.02
CA THR A 87 -7.74 5.37 -12.55
C THR A 87 -8.02 6.78 -12.03
N THR A 88 -7.49 7.80 -12.69
CA THR A 88 -7.72 9.20 -12.33
C THR A 88 -9.18 9.59 -12.52
N LEU A 89 -9.82 9.15 -13.61
CA LEU A 89 -11.25 9.36 -13.85
C LEU A 89 -12.10 8.74 -12.74
N VAL A 90 -11.84 7.48 -12.36
CA VAL A 90 -12.55 6.82 -11.27
C VAL A 90 -12.35 7.56 -9.94
N MET A 91 -11.14 8.01 -9.64
CA MET A 91 -10.88 8.80 -8.44
C MET A 91 -11.66 10.12 -8.44
N LEU A 92 -11.75 10.80 -9.59
CA LEU A 92 -12.56 12.01 -9.73
C LEU A 92 -14.05 11.73 -9.53
N LEU A 93 -14.57 10.64 -10.09
CA LEU A 93 -15.98 10.24 -9.90
C LEU A 93 -16.30 9.94 -8.44
N ILE A 94 -15.38 9.28 -7.72
CA ILE A 94 -15.52 9.01 -6.28
C ILE A 94 -15.52 10.32 -5.47
N LEU A 95 -14.68 11.29 -5.85
CA LEU A 95 -14.57 12.58 -5.15
C LEU A 95 -15.78 13.50 -5.43
N LEU A 96 -16.32 13.47 -6.66
CA LEU A 96 -17.47 14.27 -7.05
C LEU A 96 -18.77 13.74 -6.46
N SER A 97 -18.90 12.42 -6.31
CA SER A 97 -20.08 11.76 -5.72
C SER A 97 -20.26 12.15 -4.24
N PRO A 98 -21.39 12.77 -3.85
CA PRO A 98 -21.59 13.27 -2.48
C PRO A 98 -21.57 12.16 -1.41
N SER A 99 -22.05 10.97 -1.75
CA SER A 99 -22.10 9.81 -0.86
C SER A 99 -20.74 9.21 -0.55
N THR A 100 -19.81 9.24 -1.50
CA THR A 100 -18.47 8.61 -1.37
C THR A 100 -17.35 9.62 -1.10
N ARG A 101 -17.63 10.92 -1.22
CA ARG A 101 -16.64 11.97 -0.99
C ARG A 101 -16.06 11.92 0.41
N GLN A 102 -16.91 11.77 1.43
CA GLN A 102 -16.46 11.66 2.82
C GLN A 102 -15.58 10.43 3.01
N ASP A 103 -15.94 9.32 2.37
CA ASP A 103 -15.17 8.08 2.41
C ASP A 103 -13.79 8.23 1.77
N ALA A 104 -13.69 8.93 0.64
CA ALA A 104 -12.41 9.22 0.01
C ALA A 104 -11.47 10.05 0.92
N PHE A 105 -12.01 11.08 1.58
CA PHE A 105 -11.22 11.89 2.53
C PHE A 105 -10.75 11.08 3.73
N LEU A 106 -11.61 10.22 4.30
CA LEU A 106 -11.23 9.34 5.39
C LEU A 106 -10.16 8.33 4.96
N GLY A 107 -10.30 7.73 3.77
CA GLY A 107 -9.28 6.85 3.20
C GLY A 107 -7.94 7.55 3.00
N LEU A 108 -7.95 8.79 2.50
CA LEU A 108 -6.74 9.60 2.35
C LEU A 108 -6.10 9.94 3.71
N ALA A 109 -6.92 10.36 4.68
CA ALA A 109 -6.46 10.67 6.03
C ALA A 109 -5.82 9.44 6.69
N LEU A 110 -6.38 8.25 6.49
CA LEU A 110 -5.83 6.99 6.99
C LEU A 110 -4.47 6.66 6.36
N VAL A 111 -4.30 6.90 5.06
CA VAL A 111 -3.00 6.76 4.39
C VAL A 111 -1.98 7.77 4.92
N LEU A 112 -2.38 9.03 5.07
CA LEU A 112 -1.51 10.08 5.60
C LEU A 112 -1.13 9.83 7.06
N LEU A 113 -2.00 9.21 7.86
CA LEU A 113 -1.71 8.80 9.23
C LEU A 113 -0.63 7.71 9.30
N GLY A 114 -0.37 6.99 8.20
CA GLY A 114 0.80 6.11 8.09
C GLY A 114 2.14 6.86 8.18
N ILE A 115 2.21 8.13 7.76
CA ILE A 115 3.43 8.95 7.79
C ILE A 115 3.90 9.24 9.23
N PRO A 116 3.08 9.83 10.14
CA PRO A 116 3.50 10.06 11.51
C PRO A 116 3.80 8.75 12.24
N VAL A 117 3.05 7.67 11.98
CA VAL A 117 3.32 6.34 12.54
C VAL A 117 4.70 5.83 12.11
N TYR A 118 5.06 5.98 10.83
CA TYR A 118 6.39 5.63 10.33
C TYR A 118 7.50 6.42 11.05
N PHE A 119 7.34 7.74 11.21
CA PHE A 119 8.35 8.56 11.89
C PHE A 119 8.47 8.25 13.38
N LEU A 120 7.37 7.98 14.07
CA LEU A 120 7.39 7.56 15.47
C LEU A 120 8.12 6.23 15.62
N TRP A 121 7.88 5.26 14.74
CA TRP A 121 8.52 3.95 14.80
C TRP A 121 10.00 3.98 14.44
N ARG A 122 10.40 4.80 13.46
CA ARG A 122 11.82 4.96 13.08
C ARG A 122 12.69 5.47 14.25
N ARG A 123 12.10 6.19 15.22
CA ARG A 123 12.80 6.62 16.44
C ARG A 123 12.99 5.50 17.47
N VAL A 124 12.25 4.40 17.34
CA VAL A 124 12.25 3.27 18.27
C VAL A 124 13.14 2.13 17.80
N GLU A 125 13.58 2.12 16.54
CA GLU A 125 14.60 1.15 16.07
C GLU A 125 15.96 1.49 16.69
N PRO A 126 16.50 0.62 17.58
CA PRO A 126 17.87 0.78 18.04
C PRO A 126 18.79 0.60 16.84
N SER A 127 19.77 1.50 16.68
CA SER A 127 20.81 1.39 15.65
C SER A 127 21.35 -0.04 15.58
N PRO A 128 21.50 -0.64 14.38
CA PRO A 128 22.17 -1.92 14.26
C PRO A 128 23.54 -1.82 14.94
N PRO A 129 23.97 -2.82 15.75
CA PRO A 129 25.34 -2.84 16.24
C PRO A 129 26.28 -2.77 15.03
N ALA A 130 27.22 -1.84 15.08
CA ALA A 130 28.21 -1.61 14.03
C ALA A 130 28.74 -2.95 13.55
N ALA A 131 28.56 -3.24 12.27
CA ALA A 131 29.03 -4.47 11.65
C ALA A 131 30.52 -4.61 11.98
N ALA A 132 30.83 -5.56 12.87
CA ALA A 132 32.20 -5.89 13.22
C ALA A 132 32.90 -6.29 11.92
N SER A 133 33.88 -5.48 11.53
CA SER A 133 34.89 -5.83 10.56
C SER A 133 35.44 -7.22 10.90
N ARG A 134 35.18 -8.20 10.04
CA ARG A 134 35.95 -9.43 10.01
C ARG A 134 36.63 -9.51 8.66
N VAL A 135 37.92 -9.19 8.73
CA VAL A 135 39.03 -9.59 7.86
C VAL A 135 38.89 -11.07 7.48
#